data_AF-A0A3D1UCT2-F1
#
_entry.id   AF-A0A3D1UCT2-F1
#
_cell.length_a   1.000
_cell.length_b   1.000
_cell.length_c   1.000
_cell.angle_alpha   90.00
_cell.angle_beta   90.00
_cell.angle_gamma   90.00
#
_symmetry.space_group_name_H-M   'P 1'
#
loop_
_entity.id
_entity.type
_entity.pdbx_description
1 polymer ?
#
loop_
_entity_poly.entity_id
_entity_poly.type
_entity_poly.pdbx_seq_one_letter_code
_entity_poly.pdbx_strand_id
1 'polypeptide(L)'
;KGDFAAFAAAIRPYLEVAPIDPLPVVGTNGVRTIRDWMARNIRIAGPGLYEMPLAEQATDPARVLKERYASRFDYIRTLCALLRGAGHKAEIVLAADDAGMDPRLRERNQKTYPNIGVYAYPLCRVERADGALFLGTENEYTPLEASAWAGATYWMPTAGGGFGQIDPENGQKSVTDTLTLDIRPNGAADVDYEQRTTGSEVGALRKEYAEILPEERDRLYQSLLGQIAQAAEATGPLVTDLAGYPFRLSFKAYIPNYAVFSGDLLTLSVPPFARAPFSSLESTPRENPLASPATDAAEEDVVVVFPAGYDTIEHLPDDLRYD
;
A
#
# COMPACT_ATOMS: atom_id res chain seq x y z
N LYS A 1 21.56 -15.89 7.98
CA LYS A 1 22.76 -16.28 7.20
C LYS A 1 22.64 -17.75 6.84
N GLY A 2 22.86 -18.17 5.60
CA GLY A 2 22.83 -19.59 5.29
C GLY A 2 22.81 -19.93 3.81
N ASP A 3 22.88 -21.23 3.54
CA ASP A 3 22.87 -21.82 2.22
C ASP A 3 21.43 -21.95 1.70
N PHE A 4 21.08 -21.16 0.68
CA PHE A 4 19.76 -21.20 0.05
C PHE A 4 19.41 -22.58 -0.52
N ALA A 5 20.39 -23.34 -1.04
CA ALA A 5 20.14 -24.67 -1.59
C ALA A 5 19.79 -25.67 -0.49
N ALA A 6 20.56 -25.66 0.61
CA ALA A 6 20.28 -26.50 1.77
C ALA A 6 18.92 -26.15 2.40
N PHE A 7 18.61 -24.85 2.51
CA PHE A 7 17.32 -24.41 3.04
C PHE A 7 16.16 -24.75 2.10
N ALA A 8 16.33 -24.59 0.78
CA ALA A 8 15.34 -25.00 -0.21
C ALA A 8 14.98 -26.48 -0.05
N ALA A 9 15.99 -27.35 0.10
CA ALA A 9 15.77 -28.77 0.33
C ALA A 9 14.99 -29.04 1.63
N ALA A 10 15.26 -28.30 2.69
CA ALA A 10 14.58 -28.45 3.98
C ALA A 10 13.13 -27.92 3.98
N ILE A 11 12.85 -26.80 3.29
CA ILE A 11 11.52 -26.18 3.29
C ILE A 11 10.58 -26.78 2.24
N ARG A 12 11.11 -27.36 1.16
CA ARG A 12 10.32 -27.88 0.02
C ARG A 12 9.14 -28.78 0.42
N PRO A 13 9.29 -29.77 1.33
CA PRO A 13 8.16 -30.62 1.73
C PRO A 13 6.97 -29.85 2.31
N TYR A 14 7.20 -28.66 2.86
CA TYR A 14 6.16 -27.82 3.43
C TYR A 14 5.52 -26.90 2.38
N LEU A 15 6.21 -26.60 1.28
CA LEU A 15 5.70 -25.74 0.21
C LEU A 15 4.90 -26.50 -0.84
N GLU A 16 5.17 -27.81 -0.98
CA GLU A 16 4.43 -28.69 -1.85
C GLU A 16 3.04 -28.98 -1.25
N VAL A 17 2.05 -28.22 -1.70
CA VAL A 17 0.64 -28.43 -1.34
C VAL A 17 -0.12 -29.11 -2.47
N ALA A 18 -0.86 -30.16 -2.13
CA ALA A 18 -1.78 -30.83 -3.05
C ALA A 18 -2.95 -29.89 -3.41
N PRO A 19 -3.50 -29.99 -4.64
CA PRO A 19 -4.72 -29.28 -4.99
C PRO A 19 -5.89 -29.74 -4.10
N ILE A 20 -6.77 -28.80 -3.73
CA ILE A 20 -8.01 -29.10 -3.01
C ILE A 20 -9.18 -29.17 -4.00
N ASP A 21 -9.89 -30.29 -3.98
CA ASP A 21 -11.10 -30.56 -4.76
C ASP A 21 -12.03 -31.49 -3.94
N PRO A 22 -13.33 -31.19 -3.74
CA PRO A 22 -14.06 -30.01 -4.23
C PRO A 22 -13.65 -28.70 -3.55
N LEU A 23 -13.74 -27.61 -4.30
CA LEU A 23 -13.52 -26.27 -3.77
C LEU A 23 -14.65 -25.88 -2.79
N PRO A 24 -14.34 -25.20 -1.68
CA PRO A 24 -15.34 -24.72 -0.72
C PRO A 24 -16.08 -23.46 -1.18
N VAL A 25 -15.77 -22.95 -2.37
CA VAL A 25 -16.30 -21.71 -2.93
C VAL A 25 -17.41 -22.03 -3.92
N VAL A 26 -18.57 -21.39 -3.78
CA VAL A 26 -19.70 -21.54 -4.70
C VAL A 26 -19.59 -20.49 -5.81
N GLY A 27 -19.65 -20.91 -7.07
CA GLY A 27 -19.63 -20.01 -8.24
C GLY A 27 -18.39 -20.17 -9.11
N THR A 28 -17.86 -19.06 -9.63
CA THR A 28 -16.71 -19.07 -10.54
C THR A 28 -15.40 -19.44 -9.83
N ASN A 29 -14.62 -20.33 -10.42
CA ASN A 29 -13.27 -20.71 -9.95
C ASN A 29 -12.19 -19.65 -10.27
N GLY A 30 -12.57 -18.37 -10.23
CA GLY A 30 -11.69 -17.25 -10.52
C GLY A 30 -10.75 -16.95 -9.35
N VAL A 31 -9.56 -16.44 -9.66
CA VAL A 31 -8.55 -16.05 -8.65
C VAL A 31 -9.13 -15.10 -7.61
N ARG A 32 -9.90 -14.08 -8.06
CA ARG A 32 -10.56 -13.09 -7.19
C ARG A 32 -11.51 -13.76 -6.20
N THR A 33 -12.39 -14.62 -6.71
CA THR A 33 -13.41 -15.30 -5.90
C THR A 33 -12.78 -16.12 -4.78
N ILE A 34 -11.71 -16.86 -5.09
CA ILE A 34 -11.00 -17.68 -4.10
C ILE A 34 -10.25 -16.81 -3.09
N ARG A 35 -9.51 -15.80 -3.54
CA ARG A 35 -8.77 -14.85 -2.68
C ARG A 35 -9.72 -14.14 -1.72
N ASP A 36 -10.81 -13.57 -2.24
CA ASP A 36 -11.80 -12.83 -1.45
C ASP A 36 -12.52 -13.75 -0.44
N TRP A 37 -12.82 -14.98 -0.84
CA TRP A 37 -13.40 -15.96 0.08
C TRP A 37 -12.43 -16.29 1.22
N MET A 38 -11.16 -16.52 0.92
CA MET A 38 -10.13 -16.76 1.94
C MET A 38 -10.03 -15.59 2.91
N ALA A 39 -9.96 -14.36 2.40
CA ALA A 39 -9.85 -13.14 3.22
C ALA A 39 -11.02 -12.97 4.19
N ARG A 40 -12.24 -13.31 3.76
CA ARG A 40 -13.46 -13.21 4.58
C ARG A 40 -13.64 -14.34 5.59
N ASN A 41 -13.08 -15.52 5.31
CA ASN A 41 -13.43 -16.73 6.05
C ASN A 41 -12.28 -17.33 6.86
N ILE A 42 -11.02 -16.93 6.64
CA ILE A 42 -9.87 -17.47 7.36
C ILE A 42 -9.23 -16.35 8.19
N ARG A 43 -9.25 -16.50 9.51
CA ARG A 43 -8.59 -15.59 10.42
C ARG A 43 -7.11 -15.91 10.51
N ILE A 44 -6.28 -14.91 10.27
CA ILE A 44 -4.83 -15.05 10.42
C ILE A 44 -4.48 -14.94 11.91
N ALA A 45 -3.79 -15.95 12.43
CA ALA A 45 -3.28 -16.02 13.78
C ALA A 45 -2.10 -17.00 13.85
N GLY A 46 -1.10 -16.68 14.67
CA GLY A 46 0.03 -17.57 14.90
C GLY A 46 1.36 -16.99 14.41
N PRO A 47 2.42 -17.80 14.46
CA PRO A 47 3.79 -17.35 14.27
C PRO A 47 4.10 -16.92 12.83
N GLY A 48 5.14 -16.11 12.69
CA GLY A 48 5.84 -15.89 11.43
C GLY A 48 6.64 -17.12 10.97
N LEU A 49 7.04 -17.13 9.70
CA LEU A 49 7.68 -18.30 9.05
C LEU A 49 8.88 -18.86 9.83
N TYR A 50 9.67 -17.99 10.46
CA TYR A 50 10.91 -18.37 11.16
C TYR A 50 10.80 -18.34 12.68
N GLU A 51 9.61 -18.08 13.25
CA GLU A 51 9.44 -18.00 14.70
C GLU A 51 9.27 -19.39 15.35
N MET A 52 8.85 -20.40 14.58
CA MET A 52 8.72 -21.78 15.03
C MET A 52 9.23 -22.78 13.99
N PRO A 53 9.65 -24.00 14.39
CA PRO A 53 9.99 -25.05 13.44
C PRO A 53 8.83 -25.35 12.48
N LEU A 54 9.09 -25.45 11.18
CA LEU A 54 8.05 -25.70 10.17
C LEU A 54 7.25 -26.98 10.44
N ALA A 55 7.90 -28.01 10.98
CA ALA A 55 7.25 -29.25 11.38
C ALA A 55 6.16 -29.07 12.44
N GLU A 56 6.24 -28.01 13.25
CA GLU A 56 5.31 -27.72 14.34
C GLU A 56 4.23 -26.70 13.95
N GLN A 57 4.50 -25.83 12.97
CA GLN A 57 3.53 -24.82 12.53
C GLN A 57 2.77 -25.18 11.24
N ALA A 58 3.32 -26.03 10.36
CA ALA A 58 2.71 -26.33 9.06
C ALA A 58 1.42 -27.16 9.21
N THR A 59 0.28 -26.51 9.06
CA THR A 59 -1.04 -27.12 9.19
C THR A 59 -1.54 -27.62 7.82
N ASP A 60 -2.22 -28.76 7.79
CA ASP A 60 -2.82 -29.26 6.54
C ASP A 60 -3.88 -28.26 6.00
N PRO A 61 -3.85 -27.90 4.70
CA PRO A 61 -4.82 -26.97 4.12
C PRO A 61 -6.30 -27.34 4.34
N ALA A 62 -6.67 -28.62 4.32
CA ALA A 62 -8.07 -29.02 4.57
C ALA A 62 -8.46 -28.77 6.04
N ARG A 63 -7.50 -28.91 6.96
CA ARG A 63 -7.69 -28.55 8.36
C ARG A 63 -7.84 -27.04 8.55
N VAL A 64 -7.04 -26.22 7.86
CA VAL A 64 -7.19 -24.75 7.86
C VAL A 64 -8.59 -24.33 7.41
N LEU A 65 -9.10 -24.92 6.32
CA LEU A 65 -10.44 -24.65 5.82
C LEU A 65 -11.54 -25.05 6.81
N LYS A 66 -11.32 -26.12 7.58
CA LYS A 66 -12.26 -26.58 8.61
C LYS A 66 -12.23 -25.67 9.84
N GLU A 67 -11.04 -25.33 10.33
CA GLU A 67 -10.85 -24.60 11.58
C GLU A 67 -11.01 -23.08 11.42
N ARG A 68 -10.83 -22.54 10.21
CA ARG A 68 -10.95 -21.10 9.90
C ARG A 68 -9.87 -20.23 10.55
N TYR A 69 -8.76 -20.83 10.97
CA TYR A 69 -7.58 -20.16 11.50
C TYR A 69 -6.33 -20.63 10.76
N ALA A 70 -5.40 -19.72 10.53
CA ALA A 70 -4.13 -20.03 9.87
C ALA A 70 -3.00 -19.09 10.31
N SER A 71 -1.78 -19.60 10.41
CA SER A 71 -0.59 -18.75 10.31
C SER A 71 -0.54 -18.08 8.94
N ARG A 72 0.28 -17.04 8.75
CA ARG A 72 0.47 -16.46 7.40
C ARG A 72 0.98 -17.50 6.41
N PHE A 73 1.85 -18.40 6.85
CA PHE A 73 2.37 -19.49 6.02
C PHE A 73 1.26 -20.46 5.59
N ASP A 74 0.44 -20.91 6.53
CA ASP A 74 -0.66 -21.82 6.24
C ASP A 74 -1.77 -21.18 5.41
N TYR A 75 -2.02 -19.88 5.59
CA TYR A 75 -2.96 -19.13 4.78
C TYR A 75 -2.54 -19.18 3.30
N ILE A 76 -1.27 -18.91 3.02
CA ILE A 76 -0.73 -18.89 1.65
C ILE A 76 -0.65 -20.30 1.06
N ARG A 77 -0.26 -21.30 1.86
CA ARG A 77 -0.33 -22.72 1.48
C ARG A 77 -1.73 -23.12 1.07
N THR A 78 -2.73 -22.75 1.87
CA THR A 78 -4.14 -23.05 1.60
C THR A 78 -4.64 -22.30 0.36
N LEU A 79 -4.28 -21.03 0.20
CA LEU A 79 -4.62 -20.24 -0.98
C LEU A 79 -4.08 -20.88 -2.26
N CYS A 80 -2.80 -21.26 -2.29
CA CYS A 80 -2.21 -21.94 -3.44
C CYS A 80 -2.85 -23.32 -3.69
N ALA A 81 -3.20 -24.08 -2.66
CA ALA A 81 -3.88 -25.37 -2.79
C ALA A 81 -5.27 -25.23 -3.46
N LEU A 82 -6.05 -24.22 -3.06
CA LEU A 82 -7.34 -23.90 -3.67
C LEU A 82 -7.18 -23.44 -5.13
N LEU A 83 -6.23 -22.54 -5.40
CA LEU A 83 -5.98 -22.04 -6.75
C LEU A 83 -5.51 -23.15 -7.70
N ARG A 84 -4.67 -24.08 -7.22
CA ARG A 84 -4.30 -25.29 -7.98
C ARG A 84 -5.50 -26.18 -8.25
N GLY A 85 -6.37 -26.41 -7.26
CA GLY A 85 -7.62 -27.16 -7.42
C GLY A 85 -8.56 -26.53 -8.45
N ALA A 86 -8.55 -25.19 -8.54
CA ALA A 86 -9.27 -24.42 -9.55
C ALA A 86 -8.61 -24.41 -10.95
N GLY A 87 -7.47 -25.09 -11.13
CA GLY A 87 -6.75 -25.18 -12.41
C GLY A 87 -5.75 -24.05 -12.66
N HIS A 88 -5.48 -23.18 -11.69
CA HIS A 88 -4.46 -22.13 -11.82
C HIS A 88 -3.07 -22.65 -11.51
N LYS A 89 -2.07 -22.15 -12.23
CA LYS A 89 -0.66 -22.39 -11.93
C LYS A 89 -0.23 -21.51 -10.77
N ALA A 90 -0.41 -22.01 -9.55
CA ALA A 90 -0.08 -21.30 -8.32
C ALA A 90 1.14 -21.90 -7.64
N GLU A 91 2.06 -21.06 -7.17
CA GLU A 91 3.30 -21.44 -6.51
C GLU A 91 3.56 -20.56 -5.29
N ILE A 92 4.18 -21.14 -4.27
CA ILE A 92 4.57 -20.37 -3.08
C ILE A 92 5.95 -19.77 -3.33
N VAL A 93 6.04 -18.46 -3.18
CA VAL A 93 7.29 -17.71 -3.20
C VAL A 93 7.50 -17.03 -1.86
N LEU A 94 8.74 -16.73 -1.50
CA LEU A 94 9.06 -16.05 -0.25
C LEU A 94 9.57 -14.65 -0.59
N ALA A 95 8.83 -13.61 -0.22
CA ALA A 95 9.22 -12.22 -0.38
C ALA A 95 10.13 -11.76 0.75
N ALA A 96 11.02 -10.83 0.43
CA ALA A 96 11.82 -10.10 1.39
C ALA A 96 11.17 -8.74 1.73
N ASP A 97 11.46 -8.23 2.92
CA ASP A 97 11.16 -6.85 3.28
C ASP A 97 12.30 -5.92 2.84
N ASP A 98 12.46 -5.82 1.52
CA ASP A 98 13.53 -5.06 0.88
C ASP A 98 13.02 -4.14 -0.25
N ALA A 99 11.70 -3.89 -0.29
CA ALA A 99 11.12 -2.84 -1.12
C ALA A 99 11.82 -1.50 -0.80
N GLY A 100 12.18 -0.73 -1.83
CA GLY A 100 12.96 0.51 -1.69
C GLY A 100 14.41 0.40 -1.20
N MET A 101 14.90 -0.78 -0.79
CA MET A 101 16.30 -0.96 -0.41
C MET A 101 17.24 -0.78 -1.62
N ASP A 102 18.42 -0.17 -1.40
CA ASP A 102 19.47 -0.02 -2.42
C ASP A 102 19.80 -1.39 -3.07
N PRO A 103 19.85 -1.49 -4.41
CA PRO A 103 20.12 -2.74 -5.12
C PRO A 103 21.39 -3.48 -4.65
N ARG A 104 22.43 -2.76 -4.20
CA ARG A 104 23.68 -3.34 -3.68
C ARG A 104 23.45 -4.09 -2.38
N LEU A 105 22.54 -3.62 -1.52
CA LEU A 105 22.18 -4.30 -0.28
C LEU A 105 21.33 -5.55 -0.55
N ARG A 106 20.45 -5.50 -1.56
CA ARG A 106 19.69 -6.68 -2.03
C ARG A 106 20.64 -7.76 -2.57
N GLU A 107 21.57 -7.38 -3.44
CA GLU A 107 22.59 -8.30 -3.97
C GLU A 107 23.43 -8.91 -2.85
N ARG A 108 23.80 -8.10 -1.84
CA ARG A 108 24.54 -8.59 -0.67
C ARG A 108 23.77 -9.69 0.07
N ASN A 109 22.45 -9.55 0.24
CA ASN A 109 21.61 -10.55 0.92
C ASN A 109 21.44 -11.85 0.11
N GLN A 110 21.61 -11.79 -1.22
CA GLN A 110 21.47 -12.94 -2.11
C GLN A 110 22.80 -13.67 -2.34
N LYS A 111 23.88 -12.93 -2.57
CA LYS A 111 25.15 -13.48 -3.08
C LYS A 111 26.29 -13.38 -2.07
N THR A 112 26.57 -12.18 -1.54
CA THR A 112 27.78 -11.91 -0.76
C THR A 112 27.69 -12.44 0.67
N TYR A 113 26.54 -12.22 1.32
CA TYR A 113 26.21 -12.74 2.64
C TYR A 113 24.79 -13.30 2.62
N PRO A 114 24.59 -14.48 1.99
CA PRO A 114 23.29 -15.12 1.86
C PRO A 114 22.49 -15.09 3.15
N ASN A 115 21.37 -14.38 3.15
CA ASN A 115 20.53 -14.20 4.33
C ASN A 115 19.10 -14.64 4.08
N ILE A 116 18.87 -15.95 4.15
CA ILE A 116 17.53 -16.56 4.01
C ILE A 116 16.49 -15.89 4.91
N GLY A 117 16.86 -15.48 6.12
CA GLY A 117 15.96 -14.87 7.09
C GLY A 117 15.24 -13.60 6.63
N VAL A 118 15.74 -12.92 5.59
CA VAL A 118 15.02 -11.76 5.02
C VAL A 118 13.80 -12.20 4.22
N TYR A 119 13.78 -13.42 3.68
CA TYR A 119 12.68 -13.98 2.87
C TYR A 119 11.61 -14.63 3.75
N ALA A 120 11.04 -13.85 4.67
CA ALA A 120 10.13 -14.35 5.70
C ALA A 120 8.64 -14.31 5.31
N TYR A 121 8.31 -13.75 4.14
CA TYR A 121 6.93 -13.41 3.78
C TYR A 121 6.41 -14.28 2.64
N PRO A 122 5.71 -15.39 2.94
CA PRO A 122 5.18 -16.24 1.90
C PRO A 122 4.09 -15.52 1.11
N LEU A 123 4.10 -15.70 -0.21
CA LEU A 123 3.09 -15.23 -1.16
C LEU A 123 2.68 -16.35 -2.10
N CYS A 124 1.46 -16.29 -2.61
CA CYS A 124 1.01 -17.16 -3.67
C CYS A 124 1.18 -16.45 -5.02
N ARG A 125 2.18 -16.87 -5.80
CA ARG A 125 2.41 -16.42 -7.17
C ARG A 125 1.50 -17.21 -8.11
N VAL A 126 0.70 -16.52 -8.92
CA VAL A 126 -0.20 -17.16 -9.91
C VAL A 126 0.23 -16.74 -11.31
N GLU A 127 0.61 -17.70 -12.14
CA GLU A 127 1.01 -17.41 -13.53
C GLU A 127 -0.21 -17.10 -14.41
N ARG A 128 -0.06 -16.07 -15.25
CA ARG A 128 -1.02 -15.67 -16.28
C ARG A 128 -0.28 -15.49 -17.61
N ALA A 129 -1.03 -15.28 -18.69
CA ALA A 129 -0.45 -15.02 -20.00
C ALA A 129 0.26 -13.65 -20.08
N ASP A 130 -0.20 -12.69 -19.29
CA ASP A 130 0.24 -11.29 -19.26
C ASP A 130 1.21 -10.96 -18.11
N GLY A 131 1.61 -11.96 -17.32
CA GLY A 131 2.49 -11.77 -16.17
C GLY A 131 2.18 -12.72 -15.02
N ALA A 132 2.45 -12.29 -13.80
CA ALA A 132 2.13 -13.04 -12.60
C ALA A 132 1.42 -12.15 -11.58
N LEU A 133 0.43 -12.74 -10.89
CA LEU A 133 -0.15 -12.13 -9.69
C LEU A 133 0.64 -12.56 -8.47
N PHE A 134 0.78 -11.67 -7.49
CA PHE A 134 1.45 -11.94 -6.22
C PHE A 134 0.46 -11.70 -5.08
N LEU A 135 -0.20 -12.77 -4.64
CA LEU A 135 -1.26 -12.71 -3.65
C LEU A 135 -0.67 -12.98 -2.26
N GLY A 136 -0.81 -12.01 -1.36
CA GLY A 136 -0.47 -12.15 0.04
C GLY A 136 -1.71 -12.39 0.90
N THR A 137 -1.72 -11.68 2.02
CA THR A 137 -2.81 -11.71 3.01
C THR A 137 -3.65 -10.44 2.97
N GLU A 138 -3.63 -9.73 1.84
CA GLU A 138 -4.43 -8.52 1.65
C GLU A 138 -5.94 -8.84 1.67
N ASN A 139 -6.75 -7.84 2.01
CA ASN A 139 -8.18 -8.00 2.16
C ASN A 139 -8.90 -8.18 0.79
N GLU A 140 -10.17 -8.54 0.83
CA GLU A 140 -11.03 -8.74 -0.35
C GLU A 140 -11.25 -7.47 -1.19
N TYR A 141 -11.03 -6.29 -0.63
CA TYR A 141 -11.19 -5.01 -1.31
C TYR A 141 -9.96 -4.61 -2.14
N THR A 142 -8.83 -5.29 -1.90
CA THR A 142 -7.56 -5.03 -2.58
C THR A 142 -7.66 -5.46 -4.04
N PRO A 143 -7.27 -4.64 -5.03
CA PRO A 143 -7.13 -5.09 -6.42
C PRO A 143 -6.26 -6.35 -6.52
N LEU A 144 -6.56 -7.26 -7.46
CA LEU A 144 -5.74 -8.47 -7.60
C LEU A 144 -4.35 -8.13 -8.17
N GLU A 145 -4.33 -7.09 -8.97
CA GLU A 145 -3.22 -6.54 -9.72
C GLU A 145 -2.26 -5.75 -8.83
N ALA A 146 -2.55 -5.60 -7.53
CA ALA A 146 -1.73 -4.93 -6.53
C ALA A 146 -1.14 -5.93 -5.52
N SER A 147 0.01 -5.59 -4.93
CA SER A 147 0.65 -6.39 -3.88
C SER A 147 1.28 -5.48 -2.83
N ALA A 148 1.15 -5.83 -1.55
CA ALA A 148 1.85 -5.12 -0.48
C ALA A 148 3.39 -5.24 -0.56
N TRP A 149 3.87 -6.17 -1.40
CA TRP A 149 5.28 -6.46 -1.61
C TRP A 149 5.81 -5.90 -2.92
N ALA A 150 5.09 -4.94 -3.53
CA ALA A 150 5.52 -4.29 -4.75
C ALA A 150 6.96 -3.76 -4.64
N GLY A 151 7.81 -4.11 -5.60
CA GLY A 151 9.22 -3.73 -5.64
C GLY A 151 10.16 -4.57 -4.80
N ALA A 152 9.66 -5.50 -3.98
CA ALA A 152 10.48 -6.41 -3.17
C ALA A 152 11.08 -7.55 -4.01
N THR A 153 12.19 -8.10 -3.54
CA THR A 153 12.74 -9.35 -4.06
C THR A 153 11.94 -10.52 -3.54
N TYR A 154 11.65 -11.50 -4.39
CA TYR A 154 11.18 -12.82 -3.96
C TYR A 154 12.19 -13.91 -4.27
N TRP A 155 12.12 -14.99 -3.50
CA TRP A 155 12.87 -16.22 -3.69
C TRP A 155 11.92 -17.40 -3.92
N MET A 156 12.22 -18.23 -4.93
CA MET A 156 11.51 -19.48 -5.22
C MET A 156 12.34 -20.68 -4.78
N PRO A 157 12.02 -21.33 -3.64
CA PRO A 157 12.72 -22.51 -3.14
C PRO A 157 12.34 -23.84 -3.87
N THR A 158 11.80 -23.76 -5.09
CA THR A 158 11.44 -24.93 -5.93
C THR A 158 12.63 -25.39 -6.79
N ALA A 159 12.58 -26.61 -7.32
CA ALA A 159 13.64 -27.15 -8.18
C ALA A 159 13.67 -26.38 -9.52
N GLY A 160 14.71 -25.56 -9.73
CA GLY A 160 14.82 -24.62 -10.85
C GLY A 160 14.37 -23.19 -10.53
N GLY A 161 13.87 -22.96 -9.31
CA GLY A 161 13.49 -21.65 -8.82
C GLY A 161 14.70 -20.77 -8.51
N GLY A 162 14.53 -19.46 -8.68
CA GLY A 162 15.54 -18.44 -8.47
C GLY A 162 14.99 -17.23 -7.72
N PHE A 163 15.71 -16.12 -7.82
CA PHE A 163 15.25 -14.83 -7.33
C PHE A 163 14.52 -14.07 -8.43
N GLY A 164 13.56 -13.24 -8.05
CA GLY A 164 12.91 -12.29 -8.94
C GLY A 164 12.46 -11.06 -8.17
N GLN A 165 11.82 -10.13 -8.86
CA GLN A 165 11.24 -8.94 -8.26
C GLN A 165 9.73 -8.97 -8.42
N ILE A 166 9.02 -8.53 -7.38
CA ILE A 166 7.56 -8.43 -7.38
C ILE A 166 7.21 -7.12 -8.09
N ASP A 167 6.67 -7.24 -9.30
CA ASP A 167 6.26 -6.12 -10.13
C ASP A 167 4.78 -6.26 -10.48
N PRO A 168 3.88 -5.81 -9.58
CA PRO A 168 2.45 -5.90 -9.79
C PRO A 168 2.00 -4.85 -10.82
N GLU A 169 1.00 -5.18 -11.64
CA GLU A 169 0.48 -4.31 -12.70
C GLU A 169 -0.01 -2.94 -12.18
N ASN A 170 -0.57 -2.91 -10.97
CA ASN A 170 -1.00 -1.67 -10.32
C ASN A 170 0.14 -0.87 -9.66
N GLY A 171 1.39 -1.30 -9.85
CA GLY A 171 2.59 -0.63 -9.38
C GLY A 171 2.76 -0.63 -7.86
N GLN A 172 3.68 0.20 -7.40
CA GLN A 172 3.90 0.45 -5.98
C GLN A 172 2.79 1.31 -5.39
N LYS A 173 2.67 1.22 -4.06
CA LYS A 173 1.87 2.12 -3.26
C LYS A 173 2.33 3.57 -3.50
N SER A 174 1.38 4.42 -3.85
CA SER A 174 1.59 5.86 -3.95
C SER A 174 0.32 6.61 -3.56
N VAL A 175 0.51 7.81 -3.01
CA VAL A 175 -0.55 8.76 -2.69
C VAL A 175 -0.20 10.08 -3.36
N THR A 176 -1.16 10.65 -4.09
CA THR A 176 -1.06 11.99 -4.67
C THR A 176 -2.19 12.83 -4.09
N ASP A 177 -1.83 13.90 -3.39
CA ASP A 177 -2.75 14.89 -2.85
C ASP A 177 -2.70 16.15 -3.72
N THR A 178 -3.85 16.64 -4.17
CA THR A 178 -3.97 17.90 -4.92
C THR A 178 -4.89 18.84 -4.16
N LEU A 179 -4.36 19.99 -3.74
CA LEU A 179 -5.11 21.08 -3.11
C LEU A 179 -5.12 22.31 -4.02
N THR A 180 -6.31 22.74 -4.43
CA THR A 180 -6.49 24.04 -5.09
C THR A 180 -7.09 25.05 -4.12
N LEU A 181 -6.43 26.20 -3.98
CA LEU A 181 -6.84 27.34 -3.16
C LEU A 181 -7.16 28.54 -4.06
N ASP A 182 -8.44 28.84 -4.24
CA ASP A 182 -8.88 30.05 -4.93
C ASP A 182 -9.09 31.18 -3.91
N ILE A 183 -8.16 32.15 -3.91
CA ILE A 183 -8.16 33.25 -2.97
C ILE A 183 -9.06 34.36 -3.49
N ARG A 184 -10.12 34.64 -2.74
CA ARG A 184 -11.06 35.71 -3.06
C ARG A 184 -10.51 37.09 -2.68
N PRO A 185 -10.99 38.17 -3.33
CA PRO A 185 -10.58 39.55 -3.00
C PRO A 185 -10.87 40.00 -1.57
N ASN A 186 -11.79 39.32 -0.86
CA ASN A 186 -12.11 39.60 0.54
C ASN A 186 -11.25 38.79 1.53
N GLY A 187 -10.30 38.00 1.04
CA GLY A 187 -9.38 37.19 1.85
C GLY A 187 -9.94 35.83 2.24
N ALA A 188 -11.14 35.47 1.79
CA ALA A 188 -11.62 34.10 1.91
C ALA A 188 -11.00 33.18 0.85
N ALA A 189 -11.05 31.87 1.07
CA ALA A 189 -10.59 30.89 0.10
C ALA A 189 -11.66 29.85 -0.22
N ASP A 190 -11.79 29.50 -1.50
CA ASP A 190 -12.47 28.27 -1.91
C ASP A 190 -11.42 27.16 -2.09
N VAL A 191 -11.75 25.98 -1.56
CA VAL A 191 -10.87 24.81 -1.56
C VAL A 191 -11.47 23.73 -2.43
N ASP A 192 -10.65 23.17 -3.31
CA ASP A 192 -10.89 21.89 -3.99
C ASP A 192 -9.77 20.91 -3.62
N TYR A 193 -10.12 19.80 -2.98
CA TYR A 193 -9.16 18.79 -2.56
C TYR A 193 -9.46 17.45 -3.21
N GLU A 194 -8.43 16.81 -3.77
CA GLU A 194 -8.47 15.45 -4.28
C GLU A 194 -7.25 14.64 -3.83
N GLN A 195 -7.49 13.47 -3.25
CA GLN A 195 -6.49 12.45 -2.99
C GLN A 195 -6.68 11.28 -3.95
N ARG A 196 -5.58 10.83 -4.58
CA ARG A 196 -5.50 9.60 -5.38
C ARG A 196 -4.57 8.61 -4.69
N THR A 197 -5.00 7.36 -4.58
CA THR A 197 -4.19 6.30 -3.97
C THR A 197 -4.12 5.07 -4.87
N THR A 198 -2.91 4.54 -5.06
CA THR A 198 -2.59 3.36 -5.87
C THR A 198 -1.95 2.24 -5.03
N GLY A 199 -1.76 1.07 -5.64
CA GLY A 199 -1.13 -0.08 -5.02
C GLY A 199 -2.02 -0.78 -3.99
N SER A 200 -1.39 -1.46 -3.03
CA SER A 200 -2.09 -2.29 -2.04
C SER A 200 -2.92 -1.50 -1.02
N GLU A 201 -2.58 -0.23 -0.77
CA GLU A 201 -3.26 0.65 0.18
C GLU A 201 -4.74 0.87 -0.19
N VAL A 202 -5.05 0.80 -1.49
CA VAL A 202 -6.43 0.89 -2.02
C VAL A 202 -7.36 -0.10 -1.33
N GLY A 203 -6.88 -1.31 -1.00
CA GLY A 203 -7.69 -2.29 -0.30
C GLY A 203 -8.07 -1.87 1.12
N ALA A 204 -7.14 -1.27 1.86
CA ALA A 204 -7.41 -0.77 3.21
C ALA A 204 -8.41 0.38 3.17
N LEU A 205 -8.20 1.37 2.30
CA LEU A 205 -9.07 2.54 2.16
C LEU A 205 -10.49 2.15 1.69
N ARG A 206 -10.61 1.27 0.69
CA ARG A 206 -11.91 0.78 0.25
C ARG A 206 -12.66 0.06 1.36
N LYS A 207 -11.96 -0.75 2.15
CA LYS A 207 -12.56 -1.44 3.30
C LYS A 207 -13.04 -0.43 4.35
N GLU A 208 -12.17 0.49 4.75
CA GLU A 208 -12.49 1.55 5.72
C GLU A 208 -13.75 2.32 5.29
N TYR A 209 -13.77 2.87 4.08
CA TYR A 209 -14.90 3.69 3.63
C TYR A 209 -16.15 2.89 3.24
N ALA A 210 -16.04 1.58 3.00
CA ALA A 210 -17.19 0.70 2.80
C ALA A 210 -17.84 0.28 4.13
N GLU A 211 -17.07 0.20 5.21
CA GLU A 211 -17.51 -0.31 6.52
C GLU A 211 -17.72 0.78 7.58
N ILE A 212 -17.24 2.01 7.34
CA ILE A 212 -17.39 3.15 8.27
C ILE A 212 -18.86 3.50 8.51
N LEU A 213 -19.21 3.78 9.77
CA LEU A 213 -20.54 4.24 10.12
C LEU A 213 -20.77 5.68 9.65
N PRO A 214 -22.01 6.09 9.33
CA PRO A 214 -22.30 7.47 8.91
C PRO A 214 -21.76 8.53 9.88
N GLU A 215 -21.92 8.33 11.19
CA GLU A 215 -21.45 9.27 12.20
C GLU A 215 -19.92 9.36 12.28
N GLU A 216 -19.23 8.24 12.06
CA GLU A 216 -17.77 8.19 12.01
C GLU A 216 -17.24 8.86 10.74
N ARG A 217 -17.95 8.69 9.62
CA ARG A 217 -17.65 9.36 8.35
C ARG A 217 -17.77 10.87 8.48
N ASP A 218 -18.81 11.36 9.15
CA ASP A 218 -18.99 12.79 9.40
C ASP A 218 -17.85 13.35 10.28
N ARG A 219 -17.46 12.63 11.34
CA ARG A 219 -16.32 13.01 12.19
C ARG A 219 -15.01 13.03 11.43
N LEU A 220 -14.78 12.02 10.59
CA LEU A 220 -13.60 11.96 9.72
C LEU A 220 -13.58 13.15 8.77
N TYR A 221 -14.71 13.49 8.16
CA TYR A 221 -14.80 14.63 7.26
C TYR A 221 -14.50 15.95 7.97
N GLN A 222 -15.06 16.17 9.18
CA GLN A 222 -14.74 17.34 9.99
C GLN A 222 -13.25 17.39 10.37
N SER A 223 -12.63 16.24 10.63
CA SER A 223 -11.19 16.17 10.89
C SER A 223 -10.35 16.55 9.67
N LEU A 224 -10.75 16.13 8.46
CA LEU A 224 -10.05 16.49 7.21
C LEU A 224 -10.15 18.00 6.95
N LEU A 225 -11.32 18.60 7.14
CA LEU A 225 -11.50 20.05 7.03
C LEU A 225 -10.62 20.82 8.02
N GLY A 226 -10.60 20.37 9.28
CA GLY A 226 -9.79 20.99 10.33
C GLY A 226 -8.28 20.88 10.10
N GLN A 227 -7.81 19.87 9.36
CA GLN A 227 -6.41 19.75 8.96
C GLN A 227 -6.01 20.81 7.91
N ILE A 228 -6.94 21.23 7.05
CA ILE A 228 -6.71 22.33 6.10
C ILE A 228 -6.73 23.67 6.83
N ALA A 229 -7.82 23.96 7.55
CA ALA A 229 -7.92 25.15 8.38
C ALA A 229 -8.99 24.98 9.46
N GLN A 230 -8.75 25.55 10.64
CA GLN A 230 -9.71 25.50 11.75
C GLN A 230 -11.09 26.11 11.41
N ALA A 231 -11.12 27.10 10.51
CA ALA A 231 -12.33 27.77 10.07
C ALA A 231 -12.93 27.17 8.77
N ALA A 232 -12.42 26.04 8.27
CA ALA A 232 -12.92 25.43 7.04
C ALA A 232 -14.35 24.91 7.22
N GLU A 233 -15.24 25.31 6.31
CA GLU A 233 -16.63 24.88 6.24
C GLU A 233 -16.85 24.06 4.97
N ALA A 234 -17.51 22.90 5.09
CA ALA A 234 -17.85 22.07 3.93
C ALA A 234 -18.79 22.81 2.97
N THR A 235 -18.44 22.86 1.69
CA THR A 235 -19.33 23.36 0.62
C THR A 235 -19.97 22.23 -0.19
N GLY A 236 -19.56 20.99 0.07
CA GLY A 236 -20.12 19.77 -0.51
C GLY A 236 -19.84 18.53 0.35
N PRO A 237 -20.31 17.34 -0.08
CA PRO A 237 -20.06 16.09 0.63
C PRO A 237 -18.62 15.59 0.43
N LEU A 238 -18.14 14.74 1.35
CA LEU A 238 -16.96 13.91 1.15
C LEU A 238 -17.27 12.78 0.15
N VAL A 239 -16.67 12.85 -1.03
CA VAL A 239 -16.85 11.86 -2.11
C VAL A 239 -15.72 10.84 -2.07
N THR A 240 -16.06 9.55 -2.23
CA THR A 240 -15.11 8.43 -2.22
C THR A 240 -15.45 7.42 -3.32
N ASP A 241 -14.49 7.11 -4.20
CA ASP A 241 -14.63 6.12 -5.27
C ASP A 241 -14.18 4.73 -4.79
N LEU A 242 -15.14 3.90 -4.38
CA LEU A 242 -14.86 2.55 -3.87
C LEU A 242 -14.68 1.50 -4.98
N ALA A 243 -15.16 1.78 -6.19
CA ALA A 243 -15.17 0.81 -7.29
C ALA A 243 -14.01 1.04 -8.27
N GLY A 244 -13.69 2.30 -8.55
CA GLY A 244 -12.63 2.70 -9.47
C GLY A 244 -11.23 2.50 -8.93
N TYR A 245 -10.27 2.46 -9.84
CA TYR A 245 -8.83 2.45 -9.56
C TYR A 245 -8.18 3.58 -10.37
N PRO A 246 -7.35 4.46 -9.76
CA PRO A 246 -6.97 4.51 -8.34
C PRO A 246 -8.15 4.78 -7.41
N PHE A 247 -7.97 4.52 -6.10
CA PHE A 247 -8.92 5.02 -5.10
C PHE A 247 -8.90 6.55 -5.12
N ARG A 248 -10.07 7.16 -5.10
CA ARG A 248 -10.21 8.62 -5.09
C ARG A 248 -11.03 9.07 -3.89
N LEU A 249 -10.55 10.12 -3.23
CA LEU A 249 -11.26 10.85 -2.20
C LEU A 249 -11.22 12.33 -2.57
N SER A 250 -12.35 13.02 -2.50
CA SER A 250 -12.39 14.45 -2.82
C SER A 250 -13.45 15.19 -2.01
N PHE A 251 -13.20 16.45 -1.72
CA PHE A 251 -14.18 17.34 -1.09
C PHE A 251 -13.90 18.80 -1.42
N LYS A 252 -14.89 19.66 -1.14
CA LYS A 252 -14.78 21.11 -1.30
C LYS A 252 -15.07 21.82 0.01
N ALA A 253 -14.36 22.90 0.26
CA ALA A 253 -14.53 23.70 1.46
C ALA A 253 -14.46 25.20 1.16
N TYR A 254 -14.98 25.99 2.08
CA TYR A 254 -14.86 27.45 2.12
C TYR A 254 -14.14 27.82 3.43
N ILE A 255 -13.17 28.71 3.35
CA ILE A 255 -12.43 29.19 4.52
C ILE A 255 -12.58 30.71 4.61
N PRO A 256 -13.31 31.24 5.61
CA PRO A 256 -13.37 32.67 5.83
C PRO A 256 -12.04 33.20 6.38
N ASN A 257 -11.66 34.41 5.96
CA ASN A 257 -10.47 35.12 6.48
C ASN A 257 -9.17 34.29 6.39
N TYR A 258 -8.98 33.56 5.30
CA TYR A 258 -7.83 32.69 5.07
C TYR A 258 -6.55 33.47 4.71
N ALA A 259 -6.67 34.46 3.83
CA ALA A 259 -5.61 35.37 3.43
C ALA A 259 -5.79 36.75 4.07
N VAL A 260 -4.68 37.37 4.45
CA VAL A 260 -4.64 38.70 5.07
C VAL A 260 -4.05 39.71 4.09
N PHE A 261 -4.76 40.81 3.88
CA PHE A 261 -4.28 41.94 3.10
C PHE A 261 -3.63 43.00 4.02
N SER A 262 -2.43 43.45 3.66
CA SER A 262 -1.74 44.55 4.33
C SER A 262 -1.10 45.47 3.29
N GLY A 263 -1.83 46.53 2.91
CA GLY A 263 -1.41 47.42 1.83
C GLY A 263 -1.55 46.72 0.46
N ASP A 264 -0.45 46.60 -0.25
CA ASP A 264 -0.30 45.87 -1.52
C ASP A 264 0.17 44.41 -1.32
N LEU A 265 0.36 43.98 -0.07
CA LEU A 265 0.78 42.62 0.27
C LEU A 265 -0.40 41.72 0.61
N LEU A 266 -0.35 40.48 0.12
CA LEU A 266 -1.25 39.39 0.45
C LEU A 266 -0.45 38.27 1.12
N THR A 267 -0.79 37.94 2.36
CA THR A 267 -0.18 36.84 3.12
C THR A 267 -1.18 35.70 3.32
N LEU A 268 -0.76 34.47 3.05
CA LEU A 268 -1.52 33.25 3.33
C LEU A 268 -0.60 32.15 3.85
N SER A 269 -1.17 31.16 4.54
CA SER A 269 -0.44 29.98 5.00
C SER A 269 -0.87 28.77 4.19
N VAL A 270 0.03 28.23 3.38
CA VAL A 270 -0.19 26.92 2.75
C VAL A 270 -0.24 25.86 3.86
N PRO A 271 -1.29 25.02 3.94
CA PRO A 271 -1.36 23.97 4.96
C PRO A 271 -0.18 23.01 4.76
N PRO A 272 0.52 22.62 5.83
CA PRO A 272 1.53 21.57 5.72
C PRO A 272 0.80 20.25 5.47
N PHE A 273 0.75 19.80 4.21
CA PHE A 273 0.34 18.42 3.91
C PHE A 273 1.42 17.41 4.27
N ALA A 274 2.66 17.89 4.41
CA ALA A 274 3.84 17.09 4.64
C ALA A 274 3.65 16.13 5.84
N ARG A 275 3.27 14.89 5.50
CA ARG A 275 3.36 13.70 6.35
C ARG A 275 4.80 13.36 6.74
N ALA A 276 5.78 14.16 6.35
CA ALA A 276 7.16 14.03 6.73
C ALA A 276 7.42 14.78 8.05
N PRO A 277 7.81 14.12 9.15
CA PRO A 277 8.31 14.76 10.36
C PRO A 277 9.66 15.48 10.15
N PHE A 278 10.05 15.72 8.90
CA PHE A 278 11.37 16.12 8.44
C PHE A 278 11.32 17.33 7.51
N SER A 279 10.26 18.14 7.55
CA SER A 279 10.18 19.43 6.82
C SER A 279 11.30 20.42 7.20
N SER A 280 12.14 20.09 8.18
CA SER A 280 13.35 20.83 8.57
C SER A 280 14.67 20.17 8.13
N LEU A 281 14.65 19.10 7.32
CA LEU A 281 15.87 18.59 6.71
C LEU A 281 16.26 19.51 5.56
N GLU A 282 16.97 20.60 5.90
CA GLU A 282 17.74 21.38 4.95
C GLU A 282 18.51 20.43 4.01
N SER A 283 18.54 20.78 2.72
CA SER A 283 19.18 20.06 1.63
C SER A 283 20.71 19.99 1.72
N THR A 284 21.28 20.22 2.91
CA THR A 284 22.72 20.13 3.17
C THR A 284 23.16 18.67 3.05
N PRO A 285 24.10 18.34 2.13
CA PRO A 285 24.61 16.98 1.98
C PRO A 285 25.16 16.46 3.30
N ARG A 286 24.55 15.42 3.84
CA ARG A 286 25.03 14.76 5.05
C ARG A 286 26.16 13.81 4.70
N GLU A 287 27.25 13.88 5.48
CA GLU A 287 28.33 12.88 5.41
C GLU A 287 27.82 11.47 5.74
N ASN A 288 26.78 11.38 6.60
CA ASN A 288 26.05 10.15 6.89
C ASN A 288 24.57 10.32 6.52
N PRO A 289 24.12 9.80 5.36
CA PRO A 289 22.73 9.91 4.96
C PRO A 289 21.82 9.18 5.97
N LEU A 290 20.68 9.78 6.29
CA LEU A 290 19.63 9.08 7.02
C LEU A 290 18.94 8.13 6.05
N ALA A 291 19.02 6.83 6.32
CA ALA A 291 18.15 5.86 5.66
C ALA A 291 16.74 6.05 6.22
N SER A 292 15.87 6.69 5.42
CA SER A 292 14.43 6.69 5.70
C SER A 292 13.84 5.38 5.17
N PRO A 293 13.10 4.62 5.98
CA PRO A 293 12.40 3.43 5.52
C PRO A 293 11.13 3.77 4.70
N ALA A 294 10.87 5.06 4.41
CA ALA A 294 9.73 5.47 3.61
C ALA A 294 9.92 4.98 2.15
N THR A 295 9.22 3.91 1.80
CA THR A 295 9.16 3.33 0.45
C THR A 295 8.03 3.91 -0.38
N ASP A 296 7.18 4.74 0.23
CA ASP A 296 5.94 5.20 -0.38
C ASP A 296 6.17 6.51 -1.10
N ALA A 297 5.84 6.55 -2.39
CA ALA A 297 5.81 7.80 -3.14
C ALA A 297 4.60 8.61 -2.69
N ALA A 298 4.84 9.69 -1.96
CA ALA A 298 3.85 10.72 -1.67
C ALA A 298 4.16 11.95 -2.54
N GLU A 299 3.15 12.44 -3.24
CA GLU A 299 3.21 13.65 -4.04
C GLU A 299 2.12 14.61 -3.55
N GLU A 300 2.48 15.87 -3.37
CA GLU A 300 1.59 16.90 -2.84
C GLU A 300 1.66 18.10 -3.79
N ASP A 301 0.55 18.35 -4.49
CA ASP A 301 0.39 19.46 -5.41
C ASP A 301 -0.47 20.54 -4.76
N VAL A 302 0.10 21.71 -4.50
CA VAL A 302 -0.66 22.88 -4.02
C VAL A 302 -0.74 23.93 -5.12
N VAL A 303 -1.95 24.20 -5.59
CA VAL A 303 -2.23 25.24 -6.59
C VAL A 303 -2.89 26.42 -5.88
N VAL A 304 -2.24 27.58 -5.89
CA VAL A 304 -2.81 28.82 -5.35
C VAL A 304 -3.19 29.76 -6.49
N VAL A 305 -4.47 30.11 -6.55
CA VAL A 305 -5.01 31.08 -7.50
C VAL A 305 -5.22 32.41 -6.77
N PHE A 306 -4.42 33.42 -7.14
CA PHE A 306 -4.48 34.74 -6.53
C PHE A 306 -5.57 35.62 -7.16
N PRO A 307 -6.11 36.61 -6.42
CA PRO A 307 -7.00 37.61 -6.99
C PRO A 307 -6.30 38.41 -8.09
N ALA A 308 -7.07 38.99 -9.01
CA ALA A 308 -6.54 39.87 -10.04
C ALA A 308 -5.69 41.02 -9.44
N GLY A 309 -4.52 41.26 -10.02
CA GLY A 309 -3.57 42.28 -9.56
C GLY A 309 -2.42 41.77 -8.70
N TYR A 310 -2.43 40.49 -8.32
CA TYR A 310 -1.34 39.81 -7.61
C TYR A 310 -0.66 38.84 -8.58
N ASP A 311 0.30 39.33 -9.35
CA ASP A 311 1.00 38.60 -10.42
C ASP A 311 2.47 38.25 -10.08
N THR A 312 2.97 38.76 -8.96
CA THR A 312 4.38 38.64 -8.56
C THR A 312 4.48 38.04 -7.15
N ILE A 313 5.30 37.00 -7.00
CA ILE A 313 5.66 36.43 -5.70
C ILE A 313 6.93 37.13 -5.21
N GLU A 314 6.82 37.97 -4.18
CA GLU A 314 7.97 38.70 -3.63
C GLU A 314 8.82 37.85 -2.67
N HIS A 315 8.16 36.99 -1.88
CA HIS A 315 8.80 36.13 -0.91
C HIS A 315 8.26 34.70 -1.01
N LEU A 316 9.17 33.79 -1.32
CA LEU A 316 8.94 32.35 -1.25
C LEU A 316 9.98 31.75 -0.29
N PRO A 317 9.59 30.84 0.61
CA PRO A 317 10.54 30.06 1.39
C PRO A 317 11.59 29.39 0.48
N ASP A 318 12.86 29.39 0.91
CA ASP A 318 14.00 28.95 0.10
C ASP A 318 13.89 27.47 -0.35
N ASP A 319 13.09 26.67 0.34
CA ASP A 319 12.82 25.26 0.12
C ASP A 319 11.63 24.97 -0.83
N LEU A 320 10.84 25.99 -1.18
CA LEU A 320 9.72 25.87 -2.10
C LEU A 320 10.16 26.24 -3.53
N ARG A 321 9.70 25.46 -4.50
CA ARG A 321 9.84 25.76 -5.93
C ARG A 321 8.45 26.02 -6.51
N TYR A 322 8.36 26.99 -7.41
CA TYR A 322 7.17 27.29 -8.21
C TYR A 322 7.55 27.25 -9.69
N ASP A 323 6.67 26.70 -10.52
CA ASP A 323 6.77 26.69 -11.98
C ASP A 323 5.77 27.69 -12.60
#